data_AF-A0A6B3HNQ2-F1
#
_entry.id   AF-A0A6B3HNQ2-F1
#
_cell.length_a   1.000
_cell.length_b   1.000
_cell.length_c   1.000
_cell.angle_alpha   90.00
_cell.angle_beta   90.00
_cell.angle_gamma   90.00
#
_symmetry.space_group_name_H-M   'P 1'
#
loop_
_entity.id
_entity.type
_entity.pdbx_description
1 polymer ?
#
loop_
_entity_poly.entity_id
_entity_poly.type
_entity_poly.pdbx_seq_one_letter_code
_entity_poly.pdbx_strand_id
1 'polypeptide(L)' 'FDLRPAAIIRDLDLLRPIYAQTAAYGHFGRELPDFTWERTDRVDALRAAAGL' A
#
# COMPACT_ATOMS: atom_id res chain seq x y z
N PHE A 1 -7.68 -3.65 8.29
CA PHE A 1 -6.31 -3.14 8.32
C PHE A 1 -5.77 -3.27 9.74
N ASP A 2 -4.51 -3.69 9.90
CA ASP A 2 -3.82 -3.70 11.18
C ASP A 2 -2.84 -2.52 11.21
N LEU A 3 -3.13 -1.51 12.02
CA LEU A 3 -2.42 -0.23 12.02
C LEU A 3 -1.20 -0.21 12.98
N ARG A 4 -0.85 -1.35 13.57
CA ARG A 4 0.38 -1.46 14.37
C ARG A 4 1.61 -1.29 13.45
N PRO A 5 2.71 -0.65 13.89
CA PRO A 5 3.87 -0.38 13.03
C PRO A 5 4.43 -1.62 12.31
N ALA A 6 4.59 -2.73 13.02
CA ALA A 6 5.09 -3.97 12.44
C ALA A 6 4.13 -4.58 11.39
N ALA A 7 2.82 -4.39 11.58
CA ALA A 7 1.82 -4.87 10.63
C ALA A 7 1.80 -4.04 9.35
N ILE A 8 1.95 -2.71 9.45
CA ILE A 8 2.10 -1.83 8.27
C ILE A 8 3.30 -2.25 7.43
N ILE A 9 4.45 -2.48 8.07
CA ILE A 9 5.68 -2.93 7.40
C ILE A 9 5.44 -4.25 6.66
N ARG A 10 4.77 -5.22 7.30
CA ARG A 10 4.47 -6.52 6.73
C ARG A 10 3.47 -6.43 5.58
N ASP A 11 2.34 -5.77 5.80
CA ASP A 11 1.22 -5.75 4.87
C ASP A 11 1.53 -4.93 3.61
N LEU A 12 2.38 -3.90 3.73
CA LEU A 12 2.87 -3.10 2.60
C LEU A 12 4.25 -3.53 2.11
N ASP A 13 4.85 -4.60 2.65
CA ASP A 13 6.15 -5.13 2.24
C ASP A 13 7.25 -4.04 2.13
N LEU A 14 7.51 -3.34 3.24
CA LEU A 14 8.30 -2.10 3.26
C LEU A 14 9.81 -2.30 3.51
N LEU A 15 10.27 -3.48 3.92
CA LEU A 15 11.69 -3.74 4.16
C LEU A 15 12.44 -4.08 2.87
N ARG A 16 12.36 -3.17 1.88
CA ARG A 16 12.94 -3.31 0.55
C ARG A 16 13.55 -1.98 0.08
N PRO A 17 14.52 -1.99 -0.85
CA PRO A 17 15.13 -0.76 -1.37
C PRO A 17 14.24 -0.06 -2.42
N ILE A 18 13.03 0.34 -2.03
CA ILE A 18 11.99 0.89 -2.94
C ILE A 18 11.87 2.42 -2.91
N TYR A 19 12.54 3.09 -1.98
CA TYR A 19 12.27 4.50 -1.66
C TYR A 19 12.90 5.52 -2.61
N ALA A 20 13.91 5.15 -3.40
CA ALA A 20 14.57 6.10 -4.30
C ALA A 20 13.60 6.70 -5.34
N GLN A 21 12.64 5.91 -5.82
CA GLN A 21 11.65 6.34 -6.81
C GLN A 21 10.62 7.33 -6.25
N THR A 22 10.44 7.41 -4.93
CA THR A 22 9.50 8.34 -4.30
C THR A 22 10.07 9.74 -4.12
N ALA A 23 11.40 9.91 -4.22
CA ALA A 23 12.11 11.16 -3.93
C ALA A 23 11.83 12.30 -4.94
N ALA A 24 11.23 11.98 -6.08
CA ALA A 24 10.80 12.94 -7.09
C ALA A 24 9.42 12.56 -7.63
N TYR A 25 8.68 13.55 -8.11
CA TYR A 25 7.35 13.40 -8.71
C TYR A 25 6.27 12.85 -7.75
N GLY A 26 6.51 12.95 -6.44
CA GLY A 26 5.55 12.61 -5.40
C GLY A 26 5.54 11.14 -4.99
N HIS A 27 5.07 10.91 -3.76
CA HIS A 27 4.94 9.58 -3.14
C HIS A 27 3.65 8.85 -3.52
N PHE A 28 2.62 9.59 -3.95
CA PHE A 28 1.26 9.08 -4.16
C PHE A 28 0.74 9.31 -5.58
N GLY A 29 -0.26 8.53 -5.98
CA GLY A 29 -0.94 8.65 -7.28
C GLY A 29 -0.15 8.10 -8.46
N ARG A 30 0.85 7.25 -8.18
CA ARG A 30 1.73 6.62 -9.18
C ARG A 30 1.66 5.11 -9.01
N GLU A 31 0.98 4.42 -9.92
CA GLU A 31 0.82 2.96 -9.90
C GLU A 31 2.10 2.23 -10.36
N LEU A 32 3.15 2.28 -9.54
CA LEU A 32 4.39 1.54 -9.76
C LEU A 32 4.40 0.22 -8.98
N PRO A 33 5.05 -0.85 -9.49
CA PRO A 33 5.06 -2.16 -8.82
C PRO A 33 5.53 -2.12 -7.35
N ASP A 34 6.45 -1.21 -7.05
CA ASP A 34 7.06 -1.03 -5.73
C ASP A 34 6.21 -0.22 -4.75
N PHE A 35 5.25 0.58 -5.25
CA PHE A 35 4.39 1.42 -4.42
C PHE A 35 3.18 0.61 -3.96
N THR A 36 3.42 -0.28 -3.01
CA THR A 36 2.41 -1.19 -2.47
C THR A 36 1.21 -0.48 -1.84
N TRP A 37 1.38 0.76 -1.37
CA TRP A 37 0.31 1.59 -0.82
C TRP A 37 -0.67 2.13 -1.86
N GLU A 38 -0.33 2.08 -3.15
CA GLU A 38 -1.24 2.46 -4.25
C GLU A 38 -2.14 1.30 -4.68
N ARG A 39 -1.89 0.08 -4.18
CA ARG A 39 -2.70 -1.10 -4.53
C ARG A 39 -4.11 -0.98 -3.95
N THR A 40 -5.10 -1.33 -4.76
CA THR A 40 -6.52 -1.40 -4.39
C THR A 40 -6.98 -2.85 -4.11
N ASP A 41 -6.06 -3.71 -3.69
CA ASP A 41 -6.24 -5.15 -3.50
C ASP A 41 -7.20 -5.53 -2.35
N ARG A 42 -7.59 -4.57 -1.50
CA ARG A 42 -8.58 -4.76 -0.43
C ARG A 42 -9.98 -4.27 -0.79
N VAL A 43 -10.22 -3.73 -1.99
CA VAL A 43 -11.53 -3.15 -2.37
C VAL A 43 -12.67 -4.14 -2.24
N ASP A 44 -12.52 -5.37 -2.74
CA ASP A 44 -13.62 -6.34 -2.71
C ASP A 44 -13.92 -6.81 -1.29
N ALA A 45 -12.89 -6.97 -0.44
CA ALA A 45 -13.09 -7.28 0.97
C ALA A 45 -13.85 -6.16 1.70
N LEU A 46 -13.59 -4.89 1.35
CA LEU A 46 -14.31 -3.75 1.88
C LEU A 46 -15.76 -3.69 1.39
N ARG A 47 -16.00 -3.92 0.10
CA ARG A 47 -17.37 -3.99 -0.47
C ARG A 47 -18.20 -5.07 0.20
N ALA A 48 -17.66 -6.27 0.30
CA ALA A 48 -18.31 -7.39 0.98
C ALA A 48 -18.61 -7.07 2.45
N ALA A 49 -17.67 -6.47 3.17
CA ALA A 49 -17.87 -6.05 4.57
C ALA A 49 -18.93 -4.94 4.72
N ALA A 50 -19.10 -4.10 3.71
CA ALA A 50 -20.12 -3.07 3.65
C ALA A 50 -21.50 -3.58 3.15
N GLY A 51 -21.60 -4.84 2.71
CA GLY A 51 -22.81 -5.41 2.12
C GLY A 51 -23.08 -4.92 0.69
N LEU A 52 -22.03 -4.50 -0.03
CA LEU A 52 -22.05 -4.04 -1.42
C LEU A 52 -21.52 -5.10 -2.38
#